data_AF-M1AGM7-F1
#
_entry.id   AF-M1AGM7-F1
#
_cell.length_a   1.000
_cell.length_b   1.000
_cell.length_c   1.000
_cell.angle_alpha   90.00
_cell.angle_beta   90.00
_cell.angle_gamma   90.00
#
_symmetry.space_group_name_H-M   'P 1'
#
loop_
_entity.id
_entity.type
_entity.pdbx_description
1 polymer ?
#
loop_
_entity_poly.entity_id
_entity_poly.type
_entity_poly.pdbx_seq_one_letter_code
_entity_poly.pdbx_strand_id
1 'polypeptide(L)'
;MGIESTYEIHQNAYIKLILHASKHKTSAVNGVLLGRISGDSAVVEIVESVPLFHSQIGVLPPLEIALIMLDNKKFETLSKEGKDRSPVMQLYTKDASRSWKLVGSDGSSRLKIKQPSANVILLDYISSGKWKDIIDFDDHLDDISKDWVNTELFN
;
A
#
# COMPACT_ATOMS: atom_id res chain seq x y z
N MET A 1 -20.21 18.90 7.90
CA MET A 1 -19.54 17.97 8.84
C MET A 1 -19.28 16.69 8.08
N GLY A 2 -18.03 16.44 7.65
CA GLY A 2 -17.69 15.22 6.94
C GLY A 2 -17.70 14.06 7.93
N ILE A 3 -18.43 13.00 7.60
CA ILE A 3 -18.48 11.79 8.42
C ILE A 3 -17.05 11.24 8.47
N GLU A 4 -16.46 11.21 9.66
CA GLU A 4 -15.10 10.72 9.84
C GLU A 4 -15.05 9.21 9.63
N SER A 5 -14.64 8.82 8.42
CA SER A 5 -14.60 7.41 8.07
C SER A 5 -13.40 6.68 8.68
N THR A 6 -13.59 5.45 9.09
CA THR A 6 -12.54 4.48 9.42
C THR A 6 -12.15 3.73 8.14
N TYR A 7 -10.88 3.40 7.98
CA TYR A 7 -10.36 2.74 6.78
C TYR A 7 -9.79 1.38 7.16
N GLU A 8 -10.26 0.33 6.49
CA GLU A 8 -9.79 -1.03 6.70
C GLU A 8 -9.20 -1.58 5.41
N ILE A 9 -7.92 -1.94 5.44
CA ILE A 9 -7.27 -2.58 4.30
C ILE A 9 -7.23 -4.09 4.46
N HIS A 10 -7.66 -4.79 3.42
CA HIS A 10 -7.52 -6.23 3.31
C HIS A 10 -6.05 -6.63 3.16
N GLN A 11 -5.69 -7.77 3.74
CA GLN A 11 -4.33 -8.32 3.72
C GLN A 11 -3.74 -8.38 2.32
N ASN A 12 -4.46 -8.92 1.34
CA ASN A 12 -3.95 -9.08 -0.02
C ASN A 12 -3.66 -7.72 -0.69
N ALA A 13 -4.53 -6.73 -0.49
CA ALA A 13 -4.32 -5.37 -0.98
C ALA A 13 -3.09 -4.71 -0.36
N TYR A 14 -2.94 -4.87 0.96
CA TYR A 14 -1.79 -4.36 1.70
C TYR A 14 -0.48 -5.00 1.25
N ILE A 15 -0.45 -6.33 1.17
CA ILE A 15 0.73 -7.09 0.78
C ILE A 15 1.13 -6.79 -0.67
N LYS A 16 0.18 -6.79 -1.63
CA LYS A 16 0.46 -6.48 -3.04
C LYS A 16 1.21 -5.16 -3.19
N LEU A 17 0.75 -4.11 -2.50
CA LEU A 17 1.35 -2.78 -2.56
C LEU A 17 2.81 -2.79 -2.06
N ILE A 18 3.06 -3.42 -0.92
CA ILE A 18 4.40 -3.46 -0.34
C ILE A 18 5.34 -4.35 -1.14
N LEU A 19 4.85 -5.46 -1.70
CA LEU A 19 5.66 -6.30 -2.59
C LEU A 19 6.03 -5.55 -3.88
N HIS A 20 5.13 -4.74 -4.45
CA HIS A 20 5.44 -3.88 -5.60
C HIS A 20 6.56 -2.88 -5.29
N ALA A 21 6.47 -2.15 -4.17
CA ALA A 21 7.54 -1.27 -3.72
C ALA A 21 8.86 -2.04 -3.45
N SER A 22 8.75 -3.26 -2.91
CA SER A 22 9.92 -4.12 -2.63
C SER A 22 10.60 -4.65 -3.89
N LYS A 23 9.86 -4.81 -4.98
CA LYS A 23 10.39 -5.18 -6.30
C LYS A 23 11.22 -4.05 -6.91
N HIS A 24 10.77 -2.81 -6.78
CA HIS A 24 11.40 -1.63 -7.36
C HIS A 24 12.05 -0.73 -6.30
N LYS A 25 13.02 -1.25 -5.56
CA LYS A 25 13.66 -0.58 -4.41
C LYS A 25 14.30 0.79 -4.70
N THR A 26 14.62 1.04 -5.97
CA THR A 26 15.34 2.25 -6.41
C THR A 26 14.47 3.19 -7.24
N SER A 27 13.16 2.96 -7.29
CA SER A 27 12.23 3.72 -8.11
C SER A 27 10.95 4.00 -7.31
N ALA A 28 10.37 5.19 -7.49
CA ALA A 28 9.00 5.39 -7.04
C ALA A 28 8.06 4.42 -7.75
N VAL A 29 7.07 3.93 -7.01
CA VAL A 29 5.97 3.12 -7.54
C VAL A 29 4.63 3.80 -7.29
N ASN A 30 3.63 3.49 -8.10
CA ASN A 30 2.25 3.91 -7.84
C ASN A 30 1.26 2.76 -8.07
N GLY A 31 0.03 2.97 -7.60
CA GLY A 31 -1.03 2.00 -7.72
C GLY A 31 -2.38 2.59 -7.34
N VAL A 32 -3.44 1.81 -7.60
CA VAL A 32 -4.81 2.18 -7.25
C VAL A 32 -5.32 1.24 -6.17
N LEU A 33 -6.02 1.80 -5.19
CA LEU A 33 -6.74 1.05 -4.17
C LEU A 33 -8.20 0.95 -4.57
N LEU A 34 -8.71 -0.28 -4.60
CA LEU A 34 -10.09 -0.59 -4.92
C LEU A 34 -10.80 -1.02 -3.64
N GLY A 35 -11.96 -0.45 -3.41
CA GLY A 35 -12.68 -0.67 -2.18
C GLY A 35 -14.17 -0.39 -2.31
N ARG A 36 -14.88 -0.68 -1.23
CA ARG A 36 -16.30 -0.40 -1.09
C ARG A 36 -16.53 0.45 0.15
N ILE A 37 -17.52 1.33 0.04
CA ILE A 37 -18.02 2.09 1.18
C ILE A 37 -19.15 1.25 1.76
N SER A 38 -19.03 0.85 3.03
CA SER A 38 -20.14 0.18 3.71
C SER A 38 -21.25 1.22 3.94
N GLY A 39 -22.48 0.93 3.49
CA GLY A 39 -23.57 1.91 3.51
C GLY A 39 -24.07 2.28 4.91
N ASP A 40 -23.86 1.40 5.90
CA ASP A 40 -24.38 1.54 7.27
C ASP A 40 -23.33 2.01 8.29
N SER A 41 -22.05 1.80 8.00
CA SER A 41 -20.94 2.12 8.87
C SER A 41 -20.04 3.06 8.11
N ALA A 42 -19.56 4.16 8.71
CA ALA A 42 -18.57 5.05 8.12
C ALA A 42 -17.21 4.35 7.93
N VAL A 43 -17.17 3.18 7.27
CA VAL A 43 -16.03 2.30 7.10
C VAL A 43 -15.82 2.12 5.61
N VAL A 44 -14.63 2.50 5.17
CA VAL A 44 -14.15 2.28 3.81
C VAL A 44 -13.30 1.03 3.82
N GLU A 45 -13.80 -0.03 3.18
CA GLU A 45 -13.07 -1.28 3.04
C GLU A 45 -12.25 -1.26 1.76
N ILE A 46 -10.94 -1.22 1.88
CA ILE A 46 -9.99 -1.39 0.76
C ILE A 46 -9.81 -2.89 0.56
N VAL A 47 -10.43 -3.42 -0.49
CA VAL A 47 -10.52 -4.85 -0.76
C VAL A 47 -9.31 -5.31 -1.56
N GLU A 48 -8.90 -4.50 -2.53
CA GLU A 48 -7.88 -4.84 -3.52
C GLU A 48 -6.95 -3.66 -3.78
N SER A 49 -5.75 -3.97 -4.27
CA SER A 49 -4.82 -2.99 -4.82
C SER A 49 -4.32 -3.47 -6.16
N VAL A 50 -4.02 -2.51 -7.03
CA VAL A 50 -3.51 -2.77 -8.37
C VAL A 50 -2.22 -1.98 -8.58
N PRO A 51 -1.07 -2.66 -8.65
CA PRO A 51 0.20 -2.07 -9.05
C PRO A 51 0.10 -1.49 -10.47
N LEU A 52 0.54 -0.25 -10.66
CA LEU A 52 0.48 0.41 -11.96
C LEU A 52 1.88 0.57 -12.56
N PHE A 53 2.61 1.59 -12.13
CA PHE A 53 3.86 1.98 -12.77
C PHE A 53 5.01 1.98 -11.78
N HIS A 54 6.20 1.65 -12.29
CA HIS A 54 7.48 1.78 -11.61
C HIS A 54 8.48 2.64 -12.41
N SER A 55 8.10 3.08 -13.61
CA SER A 55 8.87 3.96 -14.48
C SER A 55 8.12 5.26 -14.77
N GLN A 56 8.85 6.36 -14.99
CA GLN A 56 8.33 7.66 -15.46
C GLN A 56 7.10 8.22 -14.72
N ILE A 57 6.97 7.92 -13.42
CA ILE A 57 6.01 8.61 -12.58
C ILE A 57 6.50 10.06 -12.54
N GLY A 58 5.73 11.01 -13.07
CA GLY A 58 6.10 12.43 -13.24
C GLY A 58 6.33 13.21 -11.93
N VAL A 59 6.94 12.57 -10.94
CA VAL A 59 7.38 13.10 -9.65
C VAL A 59 8.73 13.79 -9.85
N LEU A 60 8.91 14.94 -9.22
CA LEU A 60 10.20 15.62 -9.23
C LEU A 60 11.23 14.75 -8.46
N PRO A 61 12.48 14.59 -8.96
CA PRO A 61 13.48 13.72 -8.31
C PRO A 61 13.69 13.96 -6.80
N PRO A 62 13.62 15.21 -6.27
CA PRO A 62 13.73 15.43 -4.83
C PRO A 62 12.57 14.86 -4.00
N LEU A 63 11.35 14.86 -4.55
CA LEU A 63 10.16 14.31 -3.89
C LEU A 63 10.19 12.78 -3.90
N GLU A 64 10.67 12.18 -4.99
CA GLU A 64 10.91 10.74 -5.07
C GLU A 64 11.90 10.28 -3.98
N ILE A 65 13.03 10.96 -3.83
CA ILE A 65 14.01 10.65 -2.78
C ILE A 65 13.40 10.80 -1.38
N ALA A 66 12.61 11.85 -1.14
CA ALA A 66 11.97 12.09 0.16
C ALA A 66 10.99 10.97 0.55
N LEU A 67 10.18 10.49 -0.41
CA LEU A 67 9.24 9.39 -0.20
C LEU A 67 9.98 8.08 0.09
N ILE A 68 11.00 7.74 -0.70
CA ILE A 68 11.84 6.56 -0.49
C ILE A 68 12.49 6.57 0.91
N MET A 69 13.02 7.72 1.34
CA MET A 69 13.65 7.84 2.67
C MET A 69 12.67 7.66 3.83
N LEU A 70 11.42 8.12 3.68
CA LEU A 70 10.37 7.94 4.69
C LEU A 70 9.94 6.48 4.80
N ASP A 71 9.75 5.81 3.67
CA ASP A 71 9.32 4.41 3.62
C ASP A 71 10.38 3.47 4.20
N ASN A 72 11.66 3.67 3.85
CA ASN A 72 12.76 2.87 4.38
C ASN A 72 12.82 2.89 5.91
N LYS A 73 12.60 4.05 6.54
CA LYS A 73 12.59 4.16 8.02
C LYS A 73 11.47 3.34 8.65
N LYS A 74 10.27 3.35 8.08
CA LYS A 74 9.14 2.55 8.60
C LYS A 74 9.34 1.05 8.35
N PHE A 75 9.94 0.70 7.22
CA PHE A 75 10.25 -0.69 6.89
C PHE A 75 11.33 -1.27 7.83
N GLU A 76 12.31 -0.45 8.25
CA GLU A 76 13.24 -0.83 9.32
C GLU A 76 12.56 -1.08 10.66
N THR A 77 11.48 -0.35 10.98
CA THR A 77 10.72 -0.59 12.22
C THR A 77 10.05 -1.96 12.20
N LEU A 78 9.54 -2.42 11.05
CA LEU A 78 9.00 -3.79 10.93
C LEU A 78 10.04 -4.87 11.22
N SER A 79 11.24 -4.71 10.66
CA SER A 79 12.29 -5.73 10.76
C SER A 79 12.88 -5.81 12.17
N LYS A 80 12.81 -4.72 12.95
CA LYS A 80 13.32 -4.64 14.32
C LYS A 80 12.28 -4.99 15.38
N GLU A 81 11.00 -4.68 15.16
CA GLU A 81 10.01 -4.75 16.24
C GLU A 81 9.09 -5.97 16.22
N GLY A 82 8.88 -6.66 15.08
CA GLY A 82 8.22 -7.99 14.94
C GLY A 82 6.83 -8.20 15.60
N LYS A 83 6.35 -7.24 16.38
CA LYS A 83 5.14 -7.23 17.20
C LYS A 83 4.26 -6.03 16.88
N ASP A 84 4.78 -5.04 16.15
CA ASP A 84 3.98 -3.93 15.69
C ASP A 84 3.05 -4.39 14.56
N ARG A 85 1.75 -4.27 14.84
CA ARG A 85 0.65 -4.63 13.93
C ARG A 85 0.19 -3.43 13.13
N SER A 86 0.85 -2.28 13.29
CA SER A 86 0.54 -1.08 12.52
C SER A 86 0.85 -1.30 11.03
N PRO A 87 0.03 -0.75 10.13
CA PRO A 87 0.31 -0.77 8.71
C PRO A 87 1.52 0.10 8.37
N VAL A 88 2.37 -0.40 7.48
CA VAL A 88 3.56 0.32 7.00
C VAL A 88 3.19 1.21 5.84
N MET A 89 2.24 2.09 6.11
CA MET A 89 1.84 3.15 5.20
C MET A 89 1.28 4.31 6.01
N GLN A 90 0.99 5.40 5.32
CA GLN A 90 0.27 6.54 5.88
C GLN A 90 -0.92 6.83 4.96
N LEU A 91 -2.08 7.03 5.56
CA LEU A 91 -3.27 7.41 4.82
C LEU A 91 -3.48 8.92 4.93
N TYR A 92 -3.64 9.57 3.79
CA TYR A 92 -3.99 10.98 3.71
C TYR A 92 -5.36 11.11 3.06
N THR A 93 -6.22 11.96 3.61
CA THR A 93 -7.51 12.32 3.02
C THR A 93 -7.48 13.76 2.55
N LYS A 94 -8.08 14.01 1.38
CA LYS A 94 -8.26 15.35 0.85
C LYS A 94 -9.65 15.84 1.20
N ASP A 95 -9.73 16.91 1.98
CA ASP A 95 -11.01 17.53 2.31
C ASP A 95 -11.47 18.51 1.21
N ALA A 96 -12.66 19.10 1.40
CA ALA A 96 -13.22 20.08 0.46
C ALA A 96 -12.32 21.31 0.25
N SER A 97 -11.39 21.60 1.17
CA SER A 97 -10.42 22.70 1.05
C SER A 97 -9.25 22.37 0.11
N ARG A 98 -9.25 21.17 -0.50
CA ARG A 98 -8.21 20.66 -1.40
C ARG A 98 -6.85 20.43 -0.73
N SER A 99 -6.77 20.52 0.59
CA SER A 99 -5.57 20.18 1.35
C SER A 99 -5.57 18.71 1.75
N TRP A 100 -4.40 18.07 1.65
CA TRP A 100 -4.17 16.72 2.16
C TRP A 100 -3.94 16.77 3.67
N LYS A 101 -4.66 15.92 4.42
CA LYS A 101 -4.52 15.79 5.87
C LYS A 101 -4.24 14.33 6.23
N LEU A 102 -3.28 14.12 7.13
CA LEU A 102 -2.98 12.80 7.65
C LEU A 102 -4.19 12.29 8.44
N VAL A 103 -4.65 11.08 8.09
CA VAL A 103 -5.72 10.41 8.80
C VAL A 103 -5.22 9.95 10.16
N GLY A 104 -5.93 10.33 11.24
CA GLY A 104 -5.55 10.00 12.61
C GLY A 104 -4.56 10.96 13.26
N SER A 105 -4.45 12.21 12.78
CA SER A 105 -3.59 13.24 13.39
C SER A 105 -3.98 13.61 14.83
N ASP A 106 -5.19 13.21 15.26
CA ASP A 106 -5.74 13.38 16.61
C ASP A 106 -5.33 12.27 17.60
N GLY A 107 -4.49 11.32 17.16
CA GLY A 107 -4.08 10.16 17.95
C GLY A 107 -4.97 8.93 17.77
N SER A 108 -6.03 9.01 16.94
CA SER A 108 -6.85 7.85 16.59
C SER A 108 -6.28 7.11 15.38
N SER A 109 -5.82 5.86 15.55
CA SER A 109 -5.41 5.04 14.39
C SER A 109 -6.65 4.62 13.59
N ARG A 110 -6.94 5.40 12.55
CA ARG A 110 -8.12 5.24 11.69
C ARG A 110 -7.86 4.39 10.45
N LEU A 111 -6.60 4.03 10.18
CA LEU A 111 -6.23 3.01 9.21
C LEU A 111 -5.88 1.72 9.96
N LYS A 112 -6.61 0.65 9.66
CA LYS A 112 -6.39 -0.66 10.25
C LYS A 112 -6.17 -1.71 9.17
N ILE A 113 -5.32 -2.69 9.45
CA ILE A 113 -5.25 -3.90 8.64
C ILE A 113 -6.33 -4.85 9.15
N LYS A 114 -7.19 -5.32 8.24
CA LYS A 114 -8.34 -6.17 8.59
C LYS A 114 -7.91 -7.51 9.18
N GLN A 115 -6.84 -8.12 8.65
CA GLN A 115 -6.29 -9.36 9.17
C GLN A 115 -5.00 -9.11 9.97
N PRO A 116 -4.92 -9.58 11.23
CA PRO A 116 -3.75 -9.35 12.08
C PRO A 116 -2.50 -10.13 11.64
N SER A 117 -2.65 -11.16 10.80
CA SER A 117 -1.56 -11.97 10.24
C SER A 117 -0.78 -11.28 9.11
N ALA A 118 -1.27 -10.15 8.60
CA ALA A 118 -0.75 -9.56 7.37
C ALA A 118 0.75 -9.21 7.42
N ASN A 119 1.24 -8.63 8.52
CA ASN A 119 2.66 -8.30 8.66
C ASN A 119 3.54 -9.57 8.76
N VAL A 120 3.04 -10.65 9.36
CA VAL A 120 3.76 -11.92 9.45
C VAL A 120 3.91 -12.55 8.06
N ILE A 121 2.81 -12.60 7.29
CA ILE A 121 2.81 -13.14 5.93
C ILE A 121 3.63 -12.26 4.99
N LEU A 122 3.54 -10.93 5.15
CA LEU A 122 4.34 -9.99 4.40
C LEU A 122 5.84 -10.25 4.58
N LEU A 123 6.29 -10.43 5.83
CA LEU A 123 7.69 -10.73 6.14
C LEU A 123 8.12 -12.05 5.49
N ASP A 124 7.30 -13.09 5.56
CA ASP A 124 7.57 -14.37 4.91
C ASP A 124 7.72 -14.23 3.38
N TYR A 125 6.84 -13.46 2.74
CA TYR A 125 6.92 -13.17 1.30
C TYR A 125 8.13 -12.34 0.90
N ILE A 126 8.55 -11.41 1.76
CA ILE A 126 9.78 -10.64 1.54
C ILE A 126 11.00 -11.57 1.63
N SER A 127 11.05 -12.41 2.68
CA SER A 127 12.16 -13.33 2.94
C SER A 127 12.28 -14.45 1.90
N SER A 128 11.16 -14.98 1.42
CA SER A 128 11.12 -16.02 0.37
C SER A 128 11.38 -15.47 -1.03
N GLY A 129 11.33 -14.15 -1.23
CA GLY A 129 11.56 -13.52 -2.52
C GLY A 129 10.33 -13.41 -3.42
N LYS A 130 9.13 -13.67 -2.91
CA LYS A 130 7.84 -13.63 -3.64
C LYS A 130 7.53 -12.26 -4.24
N TRP A 131 8.15 -11.18 -3.75
CA TRP A 131 8.08 -9.84 -4.37
C TRP A 131 8.57 -9.81 -5.81
N LYS A 132 9.40 -10.77 -6.25
CA LYS A 132 9.84 -10.90 -7.65
C LYS A 132 8.71 -11.30 -8.59
N ASP A 133 7.70 -11.97 -8.06
CA ASP A 133 6.59 -12.54 -8.82
C ASP A 133 5.44 -11.52 -9.01
N ILE A 134 5.49 -10.38 -8.32
CA ILE A 134 4.55 -9.27 -8.55
C ILE A 134 4.73 -8.78 -9.99
N ILE A 135 3.64 -8.65 -10.70
CA ILE A 135 3.55 -8.01 -12.01
C ILE A 135 2.82 -6.68 -11.84
N ASP A 136 3.34 -5.60 -12.40
CA ASP A 136 2.63 -4.33 -12.50
C ASP A 136 2.17 -4.03 -13.93
N PHE A 137 1.56 -2.86 -14.14
CA PHE A 137 1.04 -2.51 -15.44
C PHE A 137 2.16 -2.17 -16.45
N ASP A 138 3.30 -1.62 -15.99
CA ASP A 138 4.50 -1.47 -16.84
C ASP A 138 4.97 -2.82 -17.39
N ASP A 139 5.08 -3.85 -16.53
CA ASP A 139 5.39 -5.21 -16.95
C ASP A 139 4.43 -5.75 -18.02
N HIS A 140 3.13 -5.45 -17.88
CA HIS A 140 2.09 -5.86 -18.82
C HIS A 140 2.14 -5.07 -20.15
N LEU A 141 2.56 -3.81 -20.12
CA LEU A 141 2.79 -3.03 -21.34
C LEU A 141 3.96 -3.62 -22.16
N ASP A 142 4.99 -4.14 -21.49
CA ASP A 142 6.09 -4.85 -22.14
C ASP A 142 5.68 -6.24 -22.65
N ASP A 143 4.83 -6.94 -21.91
CA ASP A 143 4.31 -8.26 -22.26
C ASP A 143 2.84 -8.43 -21.82
N ILE A 144 1.93 -8.34 -22.80
CA ILE A 144 0.48 -8.42 -22.59
C ILE A 144 0.00 -9.75 -22.01
N SER A 145 0.85 -10.79 -22.00
CA SER A 145 0.50 -12.08 -21.38
C SER A 145 0.63 -12.06 -19.86
N LYS A 146 1.34 -11.08 -19.29
CA LYS A 146 1.53 -10.98 -17.84
C LYS A 146 0.26 -10.44 -17.14
N ASP A 147 -0.13 -11.09 -16.05
CA ASP A 147 -1.30 -10.70 -15.26
C ASP A 147 -0.97 -9.60 -14.24
N TRP A 148 -1.19 -8.35 -14.61
CA TRP A 148 -1.03 -7.17 -13.74
C TRP A 148 -2.06 -7.10 -12.59
N VAL A 149 -3.14 -7.87 -12.63
CA VAL A 149 -4.11 -7.96 -11.53
C VAL A 149 -3.62 -8.91 -10.43
N ASN A 150 -2.66 -9.79 -10.77
CA ASN A 150 -2.02 -10.74 -9.86
C ASN A 150 -3.04 -11.70 -9.21
N THR A 151 -3.93 -12.27 -10.03
CA THR A 151 -5.06 -13.12 -9.59
C THR A 151 -4.62 -14.37 -8.83
N GLU A 152 -3.53 -15.00 -9.26
CA GLU A 152 -3.00 -16.24 -8.67
C GLU A 152 -1.83 -16.01 -7.69
N LEU A 153 -1.50 -14.75 -7.36
CA LEU A 153 -0.30 -14.46 -6.57
C LEU A 153 -0.35 -15.04 -5.15
N PHE A 154 -1.54 -15.19 -4.57
CA PHE A 154 -1.73 -15.67 -3.19
C PHE A 154 -2.57 -16.95 -3.08
N ASN A 155 -2.82 -17.63 -4.20
CA ASN A 155 -3.57 -18.89 -4.24
C ASN A 155 -2.65 -20.10 -3.97
#